data_AF-A0A9K3LUP3-F1
#
_entry.id   AF-A0A9K3LUP3-F1
#
_cell.length_a   1.000
_cell.length_b   1.000
_cell.length_c   1.000
_cell.angle_alpha   90.00
_cell.angle_beta   90.00
_cell.angle_gamma   90.00
#
_symmetry.space_group_name_H-M   'P 1'
#
loop_
_entity.id
_entity.type
_entity.pdbx_description
1 polymer ?
#
loop_
_entity_poly.entity_id
_entity_poly.type
_entity_poly.pdbx_seq_one_letter_code
_entity_poly.pdbx_strand_id
1 'polypeptide(L)'
;MTDNIKFHGPLMKELQRCAAFRAYEHIMSSGTTVGGSDLEEAHLNLYFSDVDEDHVGFAEQLVKGTGMFNALYNEINGELVMKELYHCLPGKKIYSNASNTQGAINMAVMSSKNLSNRVKLKKRVIVTMAKETLKFGKKALAIVKRSDYYRTYMATSSFPSGKNYEDYCHFVREEMFKAREDLAKLDKLNPEEAERVINREAEVRSGVEGASVRSESVTYETHDTPSTGRKETNDGDDSSIGGSEFPVSEASDASIESTMEETQRTMELKRKNPDISTERIGVPPTLLLSKNEHNKKRKQRKP
;
A
#
# COMPACT_ATOMS: atom_id res chain seq x y z
N MET A 1 20.18 3.03 31.62
CA MET A 1 18.75 3.42 31.51
C MET A 1 18.43 3.51 30.02
N THR A 2 17.59 2.63 29.49
CA THR A 2 17.16 2.73 28.08
C THR A 2 15.92 3.61 28.04
N ASP A 3 16.07 4.84 27.57
CA ASP A 3 14.94 5.75 27.40
C ASP A 3 13.94 5.12 26.42
N ASN A 4 12.71 4.91 26.87
CA ASN A 4 11.62 4.45 26.02
C ASN A 4 11.41 5.44 24.86
N ILE A 5 11.09 4.92 23.68
CA ILE A 5 10.70 5.74 22.54
C ILE A 5 9.30 6.26 22.80
N LYS A 6 9.14 7.58 22.90
CA LYS A 6 7.85 8.25 23.01
C LYS A 6 7.31 8.47 21.60
N PHE A 7 6.54 7.51 21.10
CA PHE A 7 5.87 7.61 19.81
C PHE A 7 4.53 6.86 19.86
N HIS A 8 3.62 7.13 18.92
CA HIS A 8 2.33 6.44 18.87
C HIS A 8 2.52 4.99 18.38
N GLY A 9 2.34 4.02 19.28
CA GLY A 9 2.67 2.61 19.04
C GLY A 9 1.99 1.98 17.81
N PRO A 10 0.66 2.14 17.63
CA PRO A 10 -0.01 1.66 16.42
C PRO A 10 0.55 2.29 15.14
N LEU A 11 0.79 3.60 15.15
CA LEU A 11 1.33 4.32 13.99
C LEU A 11 2.75 3.85 13.65
N MET A 12 3.62 3.63 14.64
CA MET A 12 4.95 3.05 14.40
C MET A 12 4.84 1.74 13.62
N LYS A 13 3.91 0.86 14.00
CA LYS A 13 3.73 -0.42 13.30
C LYS A 13 3.19 -0.28 11.90
N GLU A 14 2.30 0.68 11.67
CA GLU A 14 1.80 0.99 10.33
C GLU A 14 2.90 1.53 9.42
N LEU A 15 3.74 2.45 9.91
CA LEU A 15 4.88 2.99 9.16
C LEU A 15 5.90 1.90 8.81
N GLN A 16 6.30 1.09 9.79
CA GLN A 16 7.19 -0.06 9.58
C GLN A 16 6.62 -1.03 8.54
N ARG A 17 5.31 -1.33 8.62
CA ARG A 17 4.60 -2.19 7.67
C ARG A 17 4.54 -1.60 6.26
N CYS A 18 4.40 -0.29 6.14
CA CYS A 18 4.36 0.42 4.87
C CYS A 18 5.71 0.29 4.13
N ALA A 19 6.82 0.64 4.80
CA ALA A 19 8.16 0.50 4.24
C ALA A 19 8.50 -0.98 3.94
N ALA A 20 8.13 -1.91 4.83
CA ALA A 20 8.32 -3.33 4.63
C ALA A 20 7.54 -3.84 3.40
N PHE A 21 6.27 -3.46 3.27
CA PHE A 21 5.45 -3.86 2.13
C PHE A 21 6.05 -3.37 0.81
N ARG A 22 6.60 -2.16 0.77
CA ARG A 22 7.23 -1.67 -0.44
C ARG A 22 8.49 -2.47 -0.81
N ALA A 23 9.34 -2.79 0.16
CA ALA A 23 10.50 -3.64 -0.07
C ALA A 23 10.08 -5.00 -0.68
N TYR A 24 8.99 -5.58 -0.17
CA TYR A 24 8.43 -6.82 -0.69
C TYR A 24 7.92 -6.69 -2.13
N GLU A 25 7.16 -5.64 -2.40
CA GLU A 25 6.60 -5.37 -3.72
C GLU A 25 7.70 -5.18 -4.77
N HIS A 26 8.77 -4.44 -4.43
CA HIS A 26 9.91 -4.25 -5.32
C HIS A 26 10.52 -5.60 -5.71
N ILE A 27 10.81 -6.47 -4.73
CA ILE A 27 11.36 -7.82 -5.00
C ILE A 27 10.41 -8.61 -5.90
N MET A 28 9.12 -8.63 -5.59
CA MET A 28 8.14 -9.38 -6.36
C MET A 28 7.94 -8.83 -7.78
N SER A 29 8.07 -7.52 -7.97
CA SER A 29 7.95 -6.88 -9.29
C SER A 29 9.12 -7.20 -10.23
N SER A 30 10.26 -7.66 -9.70
CA SER A 30 11.41 -8.08 -10.51
C SER A 30 11.15 -9.35 -11.34
N GLY A 31 10.07 -10.09 -11.05
CA GLY A 31 9.77 -11.38 -11.67
C GLY A 31 10.69 -12.53 -11.20
N THR A 32 11.66 -12.26 -10.33
CA THR A 32 12.56 -13.29 -9.80
C THR A 32 11.94 -14.02 -8.62
N THR A 33 11.99 -15.34 -8.63
CA THR A 33 11.59 -16.16 -7.49
C THR A 33 12.74 -16.27 -6.50
N VAL A 34 12.66 -15.50 -5.41
CA VAL A 34 13.67 -15.51 -4.35
C VAL A 34 13.23 -16.44 -3.22
N GLY A 35 14.05 -17.43 -2.88
CA GLY A 35 13.79 -18.44 -1.85
C GLY A 35 14.01 -17.91 -0.43
N GLY A 36 13.51 -18.67 0.56
CA GLY A 36 13.53 -18.39 2.02
C GLY A 36 14.52 -17.34 2.53
N SER A 37 15.78 -17.73 2.73
CA SER A 37 16.83 -16.87 3.32
C SER A 37 17.15 -15.64 2.49
N ASP A 38 17.19 -15.82 1.17
CA ASP A 38 17.63 -14.83 0.21
C ASP A 38 16.56 -13.74 0.07
N LEU A 39 15.28 -14.12 0.18
CA LEU A 39 14.17 -13.18 0.26
C LEU A 39 14.28 -12.34 1.52
N GLU A 40 14.58 -12.96 2.68
CA GLU A 40 14.73 -12.21 3.93
C GLU A 40 15.89 -11.21 3.87
N GLU A 41 16.98 -11.56 3.20
CA GLU A 41 18.17 -10.72 3.03
C GLU A 41 17.93 -9.57 2.06
N ALA A 42 17.46 -9.85 0.84
CA ALA A 42 17.10 -8.83 -0.14
C ALA A 42 16.08 -7.82 0.44
N HIS A 43 15.13 -8.32 1.23
CA HIS A 43 14.11 -7.49 1.87
C HIS A 43 14.67 -6.63 3.02
N LEU A 44 15.68 -7.11 3.74
CA LEU A 44 16.38 -6.32 4.75
C LEU A 44 17.17 -5.18 4.08
N ASN A 45 17.88 -5.50 2.98
CA ASN A 45 18.70 -4.55 2.24
C ASN A 45 17.84 -3.44 1.63
N LEU A 46 16.72 -3.76 0.99
CA LEU A 46 15.79 -2.73 0.49
C LEU A 46 15.12 -1.92 1.60
N TYR A 47 14.93 -2.51 2.80
CA TYR A 47 14.31 -1.80 3.91
C TYR A 47 15.27 -0.76 4.54
N PHE A 48 16.53 -1.13 4.81
CA PHE A 48 17.49 -0.26 5.52
C PHE A 48 18.58 0.37 4.66
N SER A 49 18.70 0.00 3.37
CA SER A 49 19.91 0.07 2.55
C SER A 49 20.96 -0.97 2.94
N ASP A 50 21.64 -1.51 1.94
CA ASP A 50 22.98 -2.05 2.13
C ASP A 50 23.98 -0.89 2.13
N VAL A 51 25.06 -1.01 2.91
CA VAL A 51 25.96 0.13 3.21
C VAL A 51 26.81 0.53 2.00
N ASP A 52 26.88 -0.32 0.98
CA ASP A 52 27.83 -0.21 -0.13
C ASP A 52 27.20 0.25 -1.45
N GLU A 53 25.88 0.51 -1.50
CA GLU A 53 25.19 0.99 -2.71
C GLU A 53 24.62 2.41 -2.53
N ASP A 54 24.61 3.20 -3.60
CA ASP A 54 23.98 4.53 -3.68
C ASP A 54 22.44 4.51 -3.49
N HIS A 55 21.88 3.36 -3.11
CA HIS A 55 20.46 3.16 -2.87
C HIS A 55 20.08 3.54 -1.44
N VAL A 56 19.08 4.41 -1.32
CA VAL A 56 18.44 4.76 -0.04
C VAL A 56 17.29 3.81 0.26
N GLY A 57 17.28 3.18 1.43
CA GLY A 57 16.33 2.15 1.82
C GLY A 57 14.95 2.74 2.09
N PHE A 58 13.91 1.94 1.96
CA PHE A 58 12.53 2.44 2.09
C PHE A 58 12.22 3.00 3.48
N ALA A 59 12.86 2.51 4.54
CA ALA A 59 12.71 3.10 5.87
C ALA A 59 13.27 4.54 5.92
N GLU A 60 14.41 4.77 5.29
CA GLU A 60 15.04 6.08 5.23
C GLU A 60 14.30 7.03 4.30
N GLN A 61 13.86 6.56 3.11
CA GLN A 61 13.00 7.35 2.23
C GLN A 61 11.71 7.78 2.94
N LEU A 62 11.12 6.90 3.75
CA LEU A 62 9.93 7.22 4.53
C LEU A 62 10.22 8.31 5.57
N VAL A 63 11.33 8.22 6.30
CA VAL A 63 11.72 9.26 7.29
C VAL A 63 12.07 10.58 6.61
N LYS A 64 12.70 10.54 5.44
CA LYS A 64 13.06 11.76 4.70
C LYS A 64 11.93 12.33 3.85
N GLY A 65 10.80 11.63 3.75
CA GLY A 65 9.70 12.02 2.86
C GLY A 65 10.11 12.10 1.39
N THR A 66 10.99 11.21 0.93
CA THR A 66 11.50 11.19 -0.44
C THR A 66 10.94 10.02 -1.25
N GLY A 67 11.20 10.03 -2.56
CA GLY A 67 10.75 9.00 -3.48
C GLY A 67 9.23 8.88 -3.47
N MET A 68 8.73 7.66 -3.28
CA MET A 68 7.30 7.40 -3.26
C MET A 68 6.58 7.88 -1.99
N PHE A 69 7.31 8.22 -0.93
CA PHE A 69 6.73 8.64 0.34
C PHE A 69 6.52 10.16 0.42
N ASN A 70 6.95 10.92 -0.60
CA ASN A 70 6.77 12.37 -0.64
C ASN A 70 5.30 12.78 -0.43
N ALA A 71 4.37 12.09 -1.09
CA ALA A 71 2.94 12.38 -0.98
C ALA A 71 2.35 12.22 0.44
N LEU A 72 3.06 11.53 1.35
CA LEU A 72 2.64 11.36 2.75
C LEU A 72 2.79 12.62 3.60
N TYR A 73 3.59 13.57 3.16
CA TYR A 73 3.99 14.73 3.95
C TYR A 73 3.52 16.04 3.33
N ASN A 74 3.29 17.02 4.20
CA ASN A 74 3.26 18.43 3.87
C ASN A 74 4.53 19.07 4.43
N GLU A 75 5.05 20.09 3.76
CA GLU A 75 6.12 20.91 4.30
C GLU A 75 5.53 22.12 5.02
N ILE A 76 5.83 22.27 6.32
CA ILE A 76 5.36 23.38 7.14
C ILE A 76 6.58 23.99 7.82
N ASN A 77 6.91 25.23 7.46
CA ASN A 77 8.10 25.95 7.98
C ASN A 77 9.43 25.18 7.79
N GLY A 78 9.57 24.46 6.68
CA GLY A 78 10.76 23.64 6.40
C GLY A 78 10.80 22.30 7.13
N GLU A 79 9.74 21.94 7.87
CA GLU A 79 9.62 20.65 8.54
C GLU A 79 8.60 19.76 7.81
N LEU A 80 8.93 18.47 7.67
CA LEU A 80 8.02 17.48 7.11
C LEU A 80 6.99 17.04 8.14
N VAL A 81 5.72 17.22 7.83
CA VAL A 81 4.59 16.86 8.69
C VAL A 81 3.70 15.86 7.96
N MET A 82 3.49 14.68 8.54
CA MET A 82 2.63 13.67 7.93
C MET A 82 1.20 14.21 7.85
N LYS A 83 0.56 14.06 6.68
CA LYS A 83 -0.82 14.51 6.49
C LYS A 83 -1.76 13.76 7.45
N GLU A 84 -2.70 14.48 8.03
CA GLU A 84 -3.62 13.97 9.06
C GLU A 84 -4.42 12.75 8.58
N LEU A 85 -4.80 12.74 7.30
CA LEU A 85 -5.52 11.65 6.64
C LEU A 85 -4.78 10.30 6.67
N TYR A 86 -3.45 10.29 6.83
CA TYR A 86 -2.66 9.06 6.87
C TYR A 86 -2.47 8.48 8.28
N HIS A 87 -2.57 9.31 9.33
CA HIS A 87 -2.37 8.87 10.71
C HIS A 87 -3.63 8.89 11.57
N CYS A 88 -4.70 9.58 11.14
CA CYS A 88 -6.01 9.63 11.82
C CYS A 88 -5.91 10.00 13.31
N LEU A 89 -5.11 11.00 13.64
CA LEU A 89 -4.98 11.51 15.01
C LEU A 89 -5.42 12.98 15.03
N PRO A 90 -6.72 13.25 15.29
CA PRO A 90 -7.29 14.59 15.22
C PRO A 90 -6.48 15.64 15.97
N GLY A 91 -6.10 16.71 15.28
CA GLY A 91 -5.39 17.85 15.87
C GLY A 91 -3.94 17.57 16.31
N LYS A 92 -3.38 16.41 15.94
CA LYS A 92 -1.97 16.08 16.22
C LYS A 92 -1.13 16.24 14.97
N LYS A 93 -0.04 17.00 15.06
CA LYS A 93 0.99 17.06 14.04
C LYS A 93 2.04 15.99 14.30
N ILE A 94 2.28 15.12 13.31
CA ILE A 94 3.31 14.09 13.38
C ILE A 94 4.47 14.51 12.47
N TYR A 95 5.54 14.99 13.08
CA TYR A 95 6.73 15.43 12.35
C TYR A 95 7.58 14.24 11.92
N SER A 96 8.22 14.36 10.77
CA SER A 96 9.32 13.50 10.39
C SER A 96 10.64 14.23 10.61
N ASN A 97 11.55 13.59 11.35
CA ASN A 97 12.82 14.19 11.68
C ASN A 97 13.90 13.11 11.70
N ALA A 98 14.97 13.29 10.92
CA ALA A 98 16.08 12.35 10.91
C ALA A 98 16.84 12.32 12.25
N SER A 99 16.82 13.42 13.00
CA SER A 99 17.34 13.46 14.37
C SER A 99 16.46 12.61 15.29
N ASN A 100 17.05 12.02 16.33
CA ASN A 100 16.38 11.10 17.26
C ASN A 100 15.44 11.83 18.25
N THR A 101 14.62 12.73 17.72
CA THR A 101 13.66 13.56 18.45
C THR A 101 12.48 12.70 18.86
N GLN A 102 12.08 12.83 20.12
CA GLN A 102 10.92 12.14 20.68
C GLN A 102 9.65 12.63 19.98
N GLY A 103 8.69 11.73 19.74
CA GLY A 103 7.41 12.06 19.10
C GLY A 103 7.46 12.24 17.58
N ALA A 104 8.62 12.10 16.94
CA ALA A 104 8.79 12.21 15.49
C ALA A 104 8.98 10.84 14.82
N ILE A 105 8.65 10.79 13.52
CA ILE A 105 9.01 9.69 12.64
C ILE A 105 10.52 9.79 12.38
N ASN A 106 11.27 8.79 12.84
CA ASN A 106 12.73 8.75 12.72
C ASN A 106 13.23 7.32 12.59
N MET A 107 14.54 7.14 12.33
CA MET A 107 15.10 5.80 12.14
C MET A 107 15.07 4.93 13.40
N ALA A 108 15.01 5.50 14.60
CA ALA A 108 14.80 4.72 15.82
C ALA A 108 13.39 4.12 15.84
N VAL A 109 12.36 4.89 15.45
CA VAL A 109 10.98 4.40 15.27
C VAL A 109 10.94 3.33 14.18
N MET A 110 11.63 3.53 13.06
CA MET A 110 11.59 2.59 11.93
C MET A 110 12.37 1.28 12.15
N SER A 111 13.39 1.30 13.01
CA SER A 111 14.25 0.14 13.27
C SER A 111 13.87 -0.64 14.54
N SER A 112 13.11 -0.07 15.46
CA SER A 112 12.85 -0.71 16.76
C SER A 112 11.79 -1.79 16.72
N LYS A 113 12.00 -2.87 17.48
CA LYS A 113 11.01 -3.93 17.65
C LYS A 113 9.73 -3.42 18.31
N ASN A 114 9.82 -2.57 19.32
CA ASN A 114 8.69 -1.88 19.92
C ASN A 114 9.17 -0.61 20.65
N LEU A 115 8.26 0.16 21.26
CA LEU A 115 8.60 1.43 21.92
C LEU A 115 9.50 1.26 23.16
N SER A 116 9.42 0.12 23.84
CA SER A 116 10.25 -0.20 25.01
C SER A 116 11.55 -0.95 24.67
N ASN A 117 11.68 -1.42 23.42
CA ASN A 117 12.75 -2.28 22.97
C ASN A 117 13.33 -1.76 21.66
N ARG A 118 14.47 -1.07 21.79
CA ARG A 118 15.27 -0.52 20.69
C ARG A 118 16.07 -1.57 19.92
N VAL A 119 15.91 -2.87 20.19
CA VAL A 119 16.51 -3.93 19.39
C VAL A 119 16.02 -3.79 17.95
N LYS A 120 16.97 -3.81 17.02
CA LYS A 120 16.71 -3.72 15.58
C LYS A 120 15.76 -4.84 15.12
N LEU A 121 14.87 -4.51 14.18
CA LEU A 121 14.01 -5.49 13.53
C LEU A 121 14.85 -6.59 12.87
N LYS A 122 14.46 -7.84 13.11
CA LYS A 122 15.08 -9.00 12.45
C LYS A 122 14.53 -9.13 11.02
N LYS A 123 15.35 -9.59 10.07
CA LYS A 123 14.96 -9.79 8.67
C LYS A 123 13.62 -10.52 8.48
N ARG A 124 13.44 -11.66 9.18
CA ARG A 124 12.19 -12.43 9.18
C ARG A 124 10.96 -11.61 9.63
N VAL A 125 11.13 -10.72 10.60
CA VAL A 125 10.03 -9.88 11.11
C VAL A 125 9.58 -8.88 10.04
N ILE A 126 10.52 -8.31 9.29
CA ILE A 126 10.22 -7.35 8.22
C ILE A 126 9.42 -8.04 7.09
N VAL A 127 9.83 -9.25 6.68
CA VAL A 127 9.07 -10.04 5.69
C VAL A 127 7.67 -10.40 6.20
N THR A 128 7.54 -10.80 7.47
CA THR A 128 6.22 -11.10 8.06
C THR A 128 5.31 -9.87 8.05
N MET A 129 5.83 -8.69 8.42
CA MET A 129 5.09 -7.43 8.36
C MET A 129 4.58 -7.14 6.94
N ALA A 130 5.42 -7.32 5.92
CA ALA A 130 5.03 -7.10 4.54
C ALA A 130 3.92 -8.05 4.08
N LYS A 131 4.04 -9.35 4.39
CA LYS A 131 3.02 -10.36 4.06
C LYS A 131 1.70 -10.11 4.78
N GLU A 132 1.74 -9.65 6.03
CA GLU A 132 0.54 -9.20 6.75
C GLU A 132 -0.11 -8.01 6.05
N THR A 133 0.67 -7.00 5.67
CA THR A 133 0.16 -5.83 4.93
C THR A 133 -0.49 -6.25 3.62
N LEU A 134 0.14 -7.13 2.84
CA LEU A 134 -0.44 -7.66 1.60
C LEU A 134 -1.77 -8.39 1.86
N LYS A 135 -1.83 -9.23 2.91
CA LYS A 135 -3.05 -9.93 3.31
C LYS A 135 -4.17 -8.94 3.64
N PHE A 136 -3.89 -7.90 4.41
CA PHE A 136 -4.87 -6.88 4.76
C PHE A 136 -5.27 -6.02 3.56
N GLY A 137 -4.33 -5.66 2.68
CA GLY A 137 -4.60 -4.95 1.43
C GLY A 137 -5.53 -5.75 0.51
N LYS A 138 -5.31 -7.07 0.38
CA LYS A 138 -6.22 -7.94 -0.38
C LYS A 138 -7.63 -8.00 0.22
N LYS A 139 -7.74 -8.03 1.55
CA LYS A 139 -9.04 -7.95 2.24
C LYS A 139 -9.74 -6.62 2.01
N ALA A 140 -9.01 -5.51 2.14
CA ALA A 140 -9.52 -4.17 1.88
C ALA A 140 -10.02 -4.05 0.43
N LEU A 141 -9.23 -4.52 -0.54
CA LEU A 141 -9.62 -4.54 -1.94
C LEU A 141 -10.86 -5.41 -2.19
N ALA A 142 -10.99 -6.56 -1.51
CA ALA A 142 -12.18 -7.40 -1.62
C ALA A 142 -13.44 -6.72 -1.07
N ILE A 143 -13.32 -5.96 0.04
CA ILE A 143 -14.41 -5.16 0.59
C ILE A 143 -14.79 -4.07 -0.41
N VAL A 144 -13.81 -3.30 -0.88
CA VAL A 144 -14.02 -2.23 -1.86
C VAL A 144 -14.69 -2.77 -3.12
N LYS A 145 -14.19 -3.85 -3.72
CA LYS A 145 -14.78 -4.44 -4.94
C LYS A 145 -16.22 -4.94 -4.77
N ARG A 146 -16.64 -5.23 -3.53
CA ARG A 146 -17.99 -5.69 -3.22
C ARG A 146 -18.91 -4.57 -2.74
N SER A 147 -18.38 -3.38 -2.45
CA SER A 147 -19.20 -2.27 -2.01
C SER A 147 -19.97 -1.70 -3.19
N ASP A 148 -21.23 -1.35 -2.97
CA ASP A 148 -22.04 -0.66 -3.98
C ASP A 148 -21.42 0.68 -4.36
N TYR A 149 -20.64 1.27 -3.45
CA TYR A 149 -19.85 2.47 -3.70
C TYR A 149 -18.84 2.32 -4.84
N TYR A 150 -18.07 1.23 -4.87
CA TYR A 150 -17.12 1.00 -5.95
C TYR A 150 -17.85 0.75 -7.27
N ARG A 151 -18.98 0.03 -7.24
CA ARG A 151 -19.83 -0.19 -8.43
C ARG A 151 -20.40 1.12 -8.97
N THR A 152 -20.95 1.96 -8.08
CA THR A 152 -21.48 3.28 -8.41
C THR A 152 -20.39 4.21 -8.92
N TYR A 153 -19.20 4.21 -8.32
CA TYR A 153 -18.06 4.97 -8.84
C TYR A 153 -17.67 4.52 -10.25
N MET A 154 -17.57 3.21 -10.50
CA MET A 154 -17.26 2.69 -11.84
C MET A 154 -18.34 3.06 -12.88
N ALA A 155 -19.60 3.21 -12.45
CA ALA A 155 -20.71 3.59 -13.33
C ALA A 155 -20.86 5.11 -13.54
N THR A 156 -20.53 5.92 -12.54
CA THR A 156 -20.85 7.38 -12.51
C THR A 156 -19.62 8.28 -12.50
N SER A 157 -18.42 7.71 -12.32
CA SER A 157 -17.17 8.44 -12.04
C SER A 157 -17.25 9.40 -10.85
N SER A 158 -18.20 9.19 -9.94
CA SER A 158 -18.40 10.02 -8.74
C SER A 158 -18.11 9.24 -7.46
N PHE A 159 -17.34 9.83 -6.55
CA PHE A 159 -17.02 9.20 -5.27
C PHE A 159 -18.15 9.42 -4.25
N PRO A 160 -18.43 8.44 -3.36
CA PRO A 160 -19.52 8.57 -2.39
C PRO A 160 -19.29 9.66 -1.34
N SER A 161 -18.03 9.93 -1.01
CA SER A 161 -17.63 10.81 0.09
C SER A 161 -17.21 12.21 -0.34
N GLY A 162 -17.20 12.53 -1.65
CA GLY A 162 -16.81 13.85 -2.12
C GLY A 162 -16.43 13.95 -3.59
N LYS A 163 -15.83 15.08 -3.96
CA LYS A 163 -15.42 15.41 -5.35
C LYS A 163 -14.01 14.91 -5.70
N ASN A 164 -13.23 14.46 -4.72
CA ASN A 164 -11.83 14.08 -4.91
C ASN A 164 -11.52 12.68 -4.34
N TYR A 165 -10.37 12.12 -4.74
CA TYR A 165 -9.90 10.79 -4.34
C TYR A 165 -9.50 10.69 -2.86
N GLU A 166 -9.07 11.79 -2.24
CA GLU A 166 -8.64 11.81 -0.84
C GLU A 166 -9.83 11.58 0.11
N ASP A 167 -10.98 12.18 -0.19
CA ASP A 167 -12.24 11.98 0.53
C ASP A 167 -12.65 10.50 0.48
N TYR A 168 -12.44 9.84 -0.66
CA TYR A 168 -12.72 8.42 -0.84
C TYR A 168 -11.79 7.53 -0.02
N CYS A 169 -10.48 7.81 -0.03
CA CYS A 169 -9.53 7.10 0.82
C CYS A 169 -9.86 7.25 2.31
N HIS A 170 -10.26 8.45 2.73
CA HIS A 170 -10.68 8.70 4.10
C HIS A 170 -11.90 7.85 4.48
N PHE A 171 -12.95 7.86 3.64
CA PHE A 171 -14.14 7.04 3.82
C PHE A 171 -13.83 5.54 3.94
N VAL A 172 -13.04 4.99 3.00
CA VAL A 172 -12.64 3.57 3.04
C VAL A 172 -11.91 3.25 4.34
N ARG A 173 -11.04 4.15 4.81
CA ARG A 173 -10.29 3.97 6.05
C ARG A 173 -11.20 3.98 7.28
N GLU A 174 -12.20 4.86 7.33
CA GLU A 174 -13.22 4.90 8.38
C GLU A 174 -14.08 3.63 8.39
N GLU A 175 -14.55 3.18 7.23
CA GLU A 175 -15.34 1.95 7.12
C GLU A 175 -14.54 0.71 7.53
N MET A 176 -13.26 0.64 7.15
CA MET A 176 -12.36 -0.41 7.63
C MET A 176 -12.15 -0.35 9.16
N PHE A 177 -12.10 0.85 9.73
CA PHE A 177 -11.98 1.04 11.19
C PHE A 177 -13.24 0.55 11.90
N LYS A 178 -14.43 0.97 11.45
CA LYS A 178 -15.73 0.51 11.97
C LYS A 178 -15.85 -1.02 11.88
N ALA A 179 -15.61 -1.60 10.70
CA ALA A 179 -15.66 -3.05 10.49
C ALA A 179 -14.70 -3.81 11.42
N ARG A 180 -13.53 -3.25 11.72
CA ARG A 180 -12.59 -3.83 12.69
C ARG A 180 -13.11 -3.75 14.11
N GLU A 181 -13.70 -2.62 14.52
CA GLU A 181 -14.32 -2.50 15.85
C GLU A 181 -15.50 -3.45 16.02
N ASP A 182 -16.32 -3.60 14.98
CA ASP A 182 -17.48 -4.52 15.00
C ASP A 182 -17.03 -5.98 15.05
N LEU A 183 -16.01 -6.36 14.29
CA LEU A 183 -15.36 -7.67 14.42
C LEU A 183 -14.81 -7.92 15.83
N ALA A 184 -14.19 -6.91 16.45
CA ALA A 184 -13.67 -7.03 17.81
C ALA A 184 -14.78 -7.13 18.88
N LYS A 185 -15.99 -6.60 18.60
CA LYS A 185 -17.18 -6.83 19.43
C LYS A 185 -17.69 -8.25 19.23
N LEU A 186 -17.76 -8.73 17.99
CA LEU A 186 -18.17 -10.11 17.64
C LEU A 186 -17.28 -11.17 18.29
N ASP A 187 -15.95 -10.97 18.31
CA ASP A 187 -15.00 -11.90 18.94
C ASP A 187 -15.20 -12.03 20.47
N LYS A 188 -15.90 -11.08 21.10
CA LYS A 188 -16.23 -11.12 22.54
C LYS A 188 -17.58 -11.76 22.81
N LEU A 189 -18.42 -11.94 21.79
CA LEU A 189 -19.72 -12.59 21.92
C LEU A 189 -19.55 -14.11 21.92
N ASN A 190 -20.52 -14.82 22.50
CA ASN A 190 -20.58 -16.26 22.30
C ASN A 190 -20.97 -16.56 20.82
N PRO A 191 -20.65 -17.76 20.29
CA PRO A 191 -20.90 -18.08 18.89
C PRO A 191 -22.37 -17.93 18.46
N GLU A 192 -23.33 -18.27 19.33
CA GLU A 192 -24.77 -18.16 19.05
C GLU A 192 -25.27 -16.71 18.99
N GLU A 193 -24.65 -15.82 19.74
CA GLU A 193 -24.98 -14.40 19.76
C GLU A 193 -24.32 -13.67 18.59
N ALA A 194 -23.09 -14.06 18.22
CA ALA A 194 -22.44 -13.59 17.02
C ALA A 194 -23.24 -13.95 15.75
N GLU A 195 -23.73 -15.17 15.65
CA GLU A 195 -24.56 -15.62 14.53
C GLU A 195 -25.88 -14.85 14.45
N ARG A 196 -26.53 -14.57 15.58
CA ARG A 196 -27.74 -13.73 15.64
C ARG A 196 -27.50 -12.30 15.15
N VAL A 197 -26.37 -11.69 15.51
CA VAL A 197 -26.00 -10.35 15.04
C VAL A 197 -25.77 -10.35 13.52
N ILE A 198 -25.04 -11.34 13.01
CA ILE A 198 -24.76 -11.49 11.57
C ILE A 198 -26.07 -11.64 10.78
N ASN A 199 -26.98 -12.50 11.23
CA ASN A 199 -28.25 -12.74 10.55
C ASN A 199 -29.16 -11.50 10.57
N ARG A 200 -29.23 -10.79 11.70
CA ARG A 200 -29.99 -9.53 11.79
C ARG A 200 -29.44 -8.46 10.84
N GLU A 201 -28.11 -8.32 10.76
CA GLU A 201 -27.51 -7.35 9.82
C GLU A 201 -27.76 -7.72 8.36
N ALA A 202 -27.78 -9.01 8.03
CA ALA A 202 -28.12 -9.48 6.69
C ALA A 202 -29.59 -9.17 6.32
N GLU A 203 -30.52 -9.33 7.26
CA GLU A 203 -31.94 -9.00 7.07
C GLU A 203 -32.19 -7.49 6.89
N VAL A 204 -31.48 -6.66 7.67
CA VAL A 204 -31.57 -5.20 7.50
C VAL A 204 -31.06 -4.78 6.13
N ARG A 205 -29.99 -5.40 5.62
CA ARG A 205 -29.45 -5.09 4.29
C ARG A 205 -30.36 -5.54 3.15
N SER A 206 -30.99 -6.71 3.25
CA SER A 206 -31.92 -7.18 2.23
C SER A 206 -33.24 -6.41 2.23
N GLY A 207 -33.64 -5.81 3.35
CA GLY A 207 -34.86 -5.00 3.46
C GLY A 207 -34.80 -3.63 2.77
N VAL A 208 -33.62 -3.10 2.46
CA VAL A 208 -33.46 -1.76 1.85
C VAL A 208 -33.65 -1.78 0.33
N GLU A 209 -33.46 -2.93 -0.34
CA GLU A 209 -33.65 -3.06 -1.80
C GLU A 209 -35.13 -3.12 -2.22
N GLY A 210 -36.08 -3.23 -1.28
CA GLY A 210 -37.53 -3.27 -1.55
C GLY A 210 -38.24 -1.92 -1.60
N ALA A 211 -37.60 -0.83 -1.17
CA ALA A 211 -38.21 0.50 -1.14
C ALA A 211 -38.00 1.23 -2.48
N SER A 212 -38.69 0.77 -3.52
CA SER A 212 -38.77 1.41 -4.83
C SER A 212 -39.24 2.85 -4.70
N VAL A 213 -38.31 3.79 -4.91
CA VAL A 213 -38.56 5.22 -5.04
C VAL A 213 -39.53 5.45 -6.20
N ARG A 214 -40.72 5.93 -5.88
CA ARG A 214 -41.73 6.38 -6.83
C ARG A 214 -41.22 7.69 -7.43
N SER A 215 -40.58 7.62 -8.60
CA SER A 215 -40.10 8.77 -9.34
C SER A 215 -41.28 9.53 -9.96
N GLU A 216 -41.68 10.63 -9.32
CA GLU A 216 -42.51 11.66 -9.94
C GLU A 216 -41.68 12.38 -11.01
N SER A 217 -42.12 12.29 -12.26
CA SER A 217 -41.51 12.96 -13.39
C SER A 217 -41.86 14.45 -13.34
N VAL A 218 -40.87 15.27 -13.01
CA VAL A 218 -40.96 16.73 -13.16
C VAL A 218 -40.57 17.07 -14.60
N THR A 219 -41.55 17.47 -15.40
CA THR A 219 -41.34 18.09 -16.72
C THR A 219 -40.92 19.54 -16.53
N TYR A 220 -39.73 19.91 -17.01
CA TYR A 220 -39.29 21.31 -17.07
C TYR A 220 -39.69 21.92 -18.40
N GLU A 221 -40.48 22.99 -18.36
CA GLU A 221 -40.75 23.84 -19.52
C GLU A 221 -39.51 24.69 -19.83
N THR A 222 -39.04 24.59 -21.08
CA THR A 222 -37.94 25.36 -21.64
C THR A 222 -38.42 26.78 -21.95
N HIS A 223 -37.90 27.79 -21.24
CA HIS A 223 -38.07 29.19 -21.61
C HIS A 223 -36.94 29.64 -22.54
N ASP A 224 -37.33 30.10 -23.72
CA ASP A 224 -36.49 30.80 -24.70
C ASP A 224 -35.88 32.08 -24.11
N THR A 225 -34.60 32.32 -24.41
CA THR A 225 -33.95 33.63 -24.22
C THR A 225 -33.49 34.19 -25.56
N PRO A 226 -33.64 35.52 -25.79
CA PRO A 226 -33.39 36.11 -27.10
C PRO A 226 -31.93 36.51 -27.31
N SER A 227 -31.52 36.31 -28.58
CA SER A 227 -30.32 36.77 -29.25
C SER A 227 -30.01 38.25 -29.03
N THR A 228 -28.76 38.55 -28.63
CA THR A 228 -28.13 39.85 -28.85
C THR A 228 -26.85 39.64 -29.64
N GLY A 229 -26.87 40.09 -30.90
CA GLY A 229 -25.69 40.13 -31.76
C GLY A 229 -24.69 41.20 -31.31
N ARG A 230 -23.41 40.94 -31.58
CA ARG A 230 -22.41 42.00 -31.68
C ARG A 230 -21.31 41.65 -32.69
N LYS A 231 -21.19 42.59 -33.62
CA LYS A 231 -20.23 42.80 -34.71
C LYS A 231 -18.78 42.36 -34.47
N GLU A 232 -18.25 41.82 -35.56
CA GLU A 232 -16.86 41.69 -35.97
C GLU A 232 -16.07 43.02 -35.90
N THR A 233 -14.79 42.93 -35.53
CA THR A 233 -13.68 43.55 -36.28
C THR A 233 -12.41 42.72 -36.10
N ASN A 234 -11.71 42.53 -37.22
CA ASN A 234 -10.42 41.88 -37.41
C ASN A 234 -9.27 42.54 -36.64
N ASP A 235 -8.23 41.74 -36.40
CA ASP A 235 -6.80 41.94 -36.76
C ASP A 235 -6.02 41.04 -35.79
N GLY A 236 -5.45 39.91 -36.20
CA GLY A 236 -4.28 39.87 -37.07
C GLY A 236 -3.03 39.91 -36.20
N ASP A 237 -2.62 38.76 -35.63
CA ASP A 237 -1.19 38.55 -35.39
C ASP A 237 -0.81 37.07 -35.27
N ASP A 238 0.31 36.80 -35.90
CA ASP A 238 0.90 35.52 -36.26
C ASP A 238 1.99 35.18 -35.23
N SER A 239 1.79 34.13 -34.43
CA SER A 239 2.89 33.55 -33.68
C SER A 239 2.64 32.07 -33.41
N SER A 240 3.26 31.27 -34.26
CA SER A 240 3.48 29.83 -34.13
C SER A 240 4.13 29.45 -32.80
N ILE A 241 3.47 28.63 -32.00
CA ILE A 241 4.11 27.81 -30.95
C ILE A 241 3.63 26.36 -31.17
N GLY A 242 4.59 25.50 -31.49
CA GLY A 242 4.38 24.09 -31.80
C GLY A 242 3.76 23.31 -30.64
N GLY A 243 2.59 22.74 -30.90
CA GLY A 243 2.00 21.71 -30.06
C GLY A 243 2.70 20.38 -30.29
N SER A 244 3.26 19.82 -29.22
CA SER A 244 3.67 18.42 -29.17
C SER A 244 2.43 17.54 -29.06
N GLU A 245 2.10 16.85 -30.15
CA GLU A 245 1.13 15.77 -30.17
C GLU A 245 1.66 14.60 -29.31
N PHE A 246 0.95 14.29 -28.22
CA PHE A 246 1.11 13.01 -27.52
C PHE A 246 0.19 11.98 -28.20
N PRO A 247 0.72 10.84 -28.68
CA PRO A 247 -0.14 9.78 -29.16
C PRO A 247 -0.82 9.09 -27.98
N VAL A 248 -2.14 9.16 -27.93
CA VAL A 248 -2.97 8.27 -27.10
C VAL A 248 -2.94 6.90 -27.78
N SER A 249 -2.11 6.00 -27.27
CA SER A 249 -2.15 4.59 -27.66
C SER A 249 -3.38 3.93 -27.04
N GLU A 250 -4.40 3.65 -27.86
CA GLU A 250 -5.44 2.67 -27.54
C GLU A 250 -4.78 1.29 -27.42
N ALA A 251 -4.44 0.89 -26.19
CA ALA A 251 -4.15 -0.50 -25.89
C ALA A 251 -5.49 -1.24 -25.78
N SER A 252 -5.79 -2.05 -26.79
CA SER A 252 -6.97 -2.91 -26.86
C SER A 252 -7.05 -3.89 -25.68
N ASP A 253 -8.15 -3.85 -24.93
CA ASP A 253 -8.48 -4.72 -23.78
C ASP A 253 -8.51 -6.24 -24.11
N ALA A 254 -8.45 -6.62 -25.38
CA ALA A 254 -8.45 -8.02 -25.81
C ALA A 254 -7.18 -8.81 -25.39
N SER A 255 -6.08 -8.14 -25.02
CA SER A 255 -4.82 -8.82 -24.68
C SER A 255 -4.79 -9.38 -23.24
N ILE A 256 -5.66 -8.91 -22.34
CA ILE A 256 -5.65 -9.33 -20.93
C ILE A 256 -6.51 -10.59 -20.71
N GLU A 257 -7.62 -10.76 -21.44
CA GLU A 257 -8.43 -11.98 -21.37
C GLU A 257 -7.69 -13.21 -21.93
N SER A 258 -6.91 -13.04 -23.00
CA SER A 258 -6.12 -14.13 -23.60
C SER A 258 -5.07 -14.71 -22.64
N THR A 259 -4.44 -13.87 -21.81
CA THR A 259 -3.41 -14.33 -20.86
C THR A 259 -4.02 -15.02 -19.63
N MET A 260 -5.24 -14.64 -19.25
CA MET A 260 -5.97 -15.31 -18.17
C MET A 260 -6.47 -16.71 -18.56
N GLU A 261 -6.99 -16.88 -19.78
CA GLU A 261 -7.40 -18.20 -20.29
C GLU A 261 -6.20 -19.15 -20.47
N GLU A 262 -5.07 -18.65 -20.94
CA GLU A 262 -3.86 -19.47 -21.12
C GLU A 262 -3.26 -19.91 -19.77
N THR A 263 -3.33 -19.05 -18.75
CA THR A 263 -2.91 -19.39 -17.38
C THR A 263 -3.85 -20.42 -16.75
N GLN A 264 -5.17 -20.31 -16.98
CA GLN A 264 -6.14 -21.30 -16.50
C GLN A 264 -5.98 -22.66 -17.20
N ARG A 265 -5.75 -22.69 -18.53
CA ARG A 265 -5.44 -23.93 -19.25
C ARG A 265 -4.18 -24.61 -18.75
N THR A 266 -3.13 -23.85 -18.46
CA THR A 266 -1.86 -24.40 -17.94
C THR A 266 -2.01 -24.99 -16.54
N MET A 267 -2.83 -24.38 -15.68
CA MET A 267 -3.15 -24.92 -14.36
C MET A 267 -4.03 -26.17 -14.43
N GLU A 268 -4.95 -26.23 -15.40
CA GLU A 268 -5.82 -27.39 -15.59
C GLU A 268 -5.07 -28.59 -16.19
N LEU A 269 -4.09 -28.35 -17.08
CA LEU A 269 -3.18 -29.39 -17.59
C LEU A 269 -2.33 -30.01 -16.47
N LYS A 270 -1.82 -29.19 -15.54
CA LYS A 270 -1.05 -29.67 -14.38
C LYS A 270 -1.89 -30.48 -13.38
N ARG A 271 -3.21 -30.25 -13.32
CA ARG A 271 -4.12 -31.05 -12.51
C ARG A 271 -4.46 -32.40 -13.14
N LYS A 272 -4.43 -32.51 -14.47
CA LYS A 272 -4.79 -33.74 -15.18
C LYS A 272 -3.63 -34.74 -15.33
N ASN A 273 -2.37 -34.31 -15.15
CA ASN A 273 -1.19 -35.20 -15.21
C ASN A 273 -0.20 -34.92 -14.05
N PRO A 274 -0.41 -35.51 -12.86
CA PRO A 274 0.49 -35.32 -11.71
C PRO A 274 1.82 -36.11 -11.81
N ASP A 275 2.00 -36.97 -12.80
CA ASP A 275 3.12 -37.95 -12.85
C ASP A 275 4.27 -37.62 -13.83
N ILE A 276 4.42 -36.37 -14.27
CA ILE A 276 5.66 -35.97 -14.97
C ILE A 276 6.72 -35.63 -13.92
N SER A 277 7.50 -36.65 -13.59
CA SER A 277 8.70 -36.57 -12.77
C SER A 277 9.68 -35.56 -13.36
N THR A 278 10.15 -34.64 -12.51
CA THR A 278 11.31 -33.80 -12.79
C THR A 278 12.54 -34.68 -12.98
N GLU A 279 12.96 -34.85 -14.22
CA GLU A 279 14.27 -35.38 -14.56
C GLU A 279 15.37 -34.56 -13.88
N ARG A 280 16.26 -35.29 -13.21
CA ARG A 280 17.46 -34.79 -12.56
C ARG A 280 18.40 -34.19 -13.61
N ILE A 281 18.55 -32.87 -13.59
CA ILE A 281 19.70 -32.22 -14.21
C ILE A 281 20.91 -32.44 -13.29
N GLY A 282 21.85 -33.26 -13.76
CA GLY A 282 23.09 -33.59 -13.06
C GLY A 282 24.02 -32.38 -12.95
N VAL A 283 24.51 -32.14 -11.73
CA VAL A 283 25.61 -31.22 -11.46
C VAL A 283 26.92 -32.03 -11.37
N PRO A 284 27.98 -31.68 -12.12
CA PRO A 284 29.26 -32.37 -12.04
C PRO A 284 30.06 -31.94 -10.78
N PRO A 285 30.89 -32.82 -10.18
CA PRO A 285 31.64 -32.52 -8.97
C PRO A 285 33.13 -32.25 -9.25
N THR A 286 33.63 -31.04 -9.00
CA THR A 286 35.06 -30.69 -8.74
C THR A 286 35.14 -29.14 -8.61
N LEU A 287 35.80 -28.47 -7.67
CA LEU A 287 37.10 -28.66 -7.00
C LEU A 287 37.08 -28.06 -5.58
N LEU A 288 37.73 -28.80 -4.66
CA LEU A 288 38.26 -28.32 -3.38
C LEU A 288 39.50 -27.44 -3.61
N LEU A 289 39.58 -26.31 -2.88
CA LEU A 289 40.76 -25.55 -2.39
C LEU A 289 40.17 -24.20 -1.89
N SER A 290 40.40 -23.67 -0.69
CA SER A 290 41.64 -23.58 0.06
C SER A 290 41.36 -23.49 1.57
N LYS A 291 42.31 -24.01 2.35
CA LYS A 291 42.49 -23.68 3.76
C LYS A 291 43.10 -22.28 3.83
N ASN A 292 42.57 -21.41 4.67
CA ASN A 292 43.33 -20.29 5.22
C ASN A 292 43.12 -20.24 6.74
N GLU A 293 44.02 -20.94 7.43
CA GLU A 293 44.49 -20.51 8.75
C GLU A 293 45.15 -19.15 8.59
N HIS A 294 44.78 -18.16 9.39
CA HIS A 294 45.63 -17.09 9.97
C HIS A 294 44.72 -16.05 10.65
N ASN A 295 44.70 -15.98 11.98
CA ASN A 295 45.58 -15.01 12.63
C ASN A 295 45.59 -15.14 14.16
N LYS A 296 46.82 -15.16 14.67
CA LYS A 296 47.20 -15.27 16.07
C LYS A 296 46.95 -13.94 16.81
N LYS A 297 46.46 -14.11 18.03
CA LYS A 297 46.59 -13.23 19.20
C LYS A 297 48.00 -12.61 19.34
N ARG A 298 48.07 -11.29 19.48
CA ARG A 298 49.08 -10.49 20.23
C ARG A 298 48.65 -9.01 20.13
N LYS A 299 48.50 -8.20 21.17
CA LYS A 299 49.42 -7.77 22.23
C LYS A 299 48.56 -7.21 23.40
N GLN A 300 48.78 -7.64 24.63
CA GLN A 300 49.64 -7.00 25.64
C GLN A 300 49.41 -5.49 25.84
N ARG A 301 48.91 -5.15 27.04
CA ARG A 301 49.54 -4.19 27.96
C ARG A 301 49.09 -4.49 29.41
N LYS A 302 50.07 -4.88 30.24
CA LYS A 302 50.12 -4.69 31.71
C LYS A 302 50.90 -3.38 31.97
N PRO A 303 51.09 -2.95 33.23
CA PRO A 303 50.18 -2.94 34.36
C PRO A 303 49.64 -1.52 34.63
#